data_AF-A0A955P410-F1
#
_entry.id   AF-A0A955P410-F1
#
_cell.length_a   1.000
_cell.length_b   1.000
_cell.length_c   1.000
_cell.angle_alpha   90.00
_cell.angle_beta   90.00
_cell.angle_gamma   90.00
#
_symmetry.space_group_name_H-M   'P 1'
#
loop_
_entity.id
_entity.type
_entity.pdbx_description
1 polymer ?
#
loop_
_entity_poly.entity_id
_entity_poly.type
_entity_poly.pdbx_seq_one_letter_code
_entity_poly.pdbx_strand_id
1 'polypeptide(L)'
;MRAFIVLFFSLFLTLSAQCEKPFFESEFVFDPEKIDHGHVHASCIVECPNGDLRTCWYENGTLMPEPYYSDRKDKSDDVRIGGSRLAKGADSWEAPFVMADTFACSDNNPCMSVDK
;
A
#
# COMPACT_ATOMS: atom_id res chain seq x y z
N MET A 1 -5.53 -21.61 52.00
CA MET A 1 -6.39 -21.00 50.96
C MET A 1 -6.02 -19.56 50.61
N ARG A 2 -5.99 -18.61 51.55
CA ARG A 2 -5.67 -17.19 51.24
C ARG A 2 -4.28 -16.96 50.62
N ALA A 3 -3.23 -17.64 51.10
CA ALA A 3 -1.88 -17.52 50.54
C ALA A 3 -1.76 -18.10 49.11
N PHE A 4 -2.50 -19.17 48.79
CA PHE A 4 -2.53 -19.76 47.45
C PHE A 4 -3.24 -18.85 46.44
N ILE A 5 -4.30 -18.14 46.85
CA ILE A 5 -5.03 -17.20 46.00
C ILE A 5 -4.15 -15.98 45.67
N VAL A 6 -3.37 -15.47 46.64
CA VAL A 6 -2.45 -14.34 46.43
C VAL A 6 -1.31 -14.72 45.47
N LEU A 7 -0.71 -15.91 45.63
CA LEU A 7 0.32 -16.41 44.72
C LEU A 7 -0.19 -16.62 43.28
N PHE A 8 -1.43 -17.10 43.12
CA PHE A 8 -2.06 -17.25 41.80
C PHE A 8 -2.33 -15.91 41.12
N PHE A 9 -2.75 -14.90 41.89
CA PHE A 9 -3.00 -13.55 41.38
C PHE A 9 -1.71 -12.83 40.97
N SER A 10 -0.61 -13.00 41.71
CA SER A 10 0.69 -12.42 41.37
C SER A 10 1.32 -13.04 40.11
N LEU A 11 1.11 -14.34 39.86
CA LEU A 11 1.58 -15.00 38.64
C LEU A 11 0.83 -14.51 37.38
N PHE A 12 -0.48 -14.24 37.52
CA PHE A 12 -1.30 -13.69 36.42
C PHE A 12 -0.91 -12.26 36.02
N LEU A 13 -0.48 -11.41 36.97
CA LEU A 13 -0.03 -10.05 36.65
C LEU A 13 1.30 -10.02 35.87
N THR A 14 2.21 -10.96 36.11
CA THR A 14 3.51 -11.00 35.39
C THR A 14 3.39 -11.44 33.93
N LEU A 15 2.40 -12.27 33.58
CA LEU A 15 2.15 -12.66 32.19
C LEU A 15 1.46 -11.56 31.37
N SER A 16 0.80 -10.61 32.02
CA SER A 16 0.02 -9.56 31.34
C SER A 16 0.87 -8.33 30.95
N ALA A 17 2.14 -8.30 31.35
CA ALA A 17 3.05 -7.15 31.17
C ALA A 17 4.11 -7.36 30.07
N GLN A 18 3.87 -8.26 29.12
CA GLN A 18 4.66 -8.31 27.90
C GLN A 18 4.23 -7.15 26.99
N CYS A 19 4.94 -6.03 27.16
CA CYS A 19 4.94 -4.97 26.16
C CYS A 19 5.48 -5.57 24.86
N GLU A 20 4.67 -5.55 23.80
CA GLU A 20 5.14 -5.89 22.48
C GLU A 20 6.34 -5.00 22.14
N LYS A 21 7.42 -5.60 21.63
CA LYS A 21 8.59 -4.82 21.25
C LYS A 21 8.17 -3.87 20.12
N PRO A 22 8.62 -2.60 20.12
CA PRO A 22 8.43 -1.75 18.97
C PRO A 22 8.90 -2.47 17.70
N PHE A 23 8.07 -2.40 16.66
CA PHE A 23 8.31 -3.07 15.39
C PHE A 23 8.19 -2.05 14.26
N PHE A 24 9.05 -2.22 13.26
CA PHE A 24 9.07 -1.41 12.05
C PHE A 24 9.52 -2.29 10.89
N GLU A 25 8.72 -2.33 9.83
CA GLU A 25 9.05 -2.97 8.57
C GLU A 25 8.78 -1.99 7.42
N SER A 26 9.58 -2.11 6.38
CA SER A 26 9.45 -1.35 5.15
C SER A 26 9.95 -2.19 3.99
N GLU A 27 9.21 -2.17 2.90
CA GLU A 27 9.56 -2.82 1.66
C GLU A 27 9.14 -1.95 0.48
N PHE A 28 9.73 -2.20 -0.69
CA PHE A 28 9.25 -1.61 -1.92
C PHE A 28 8.09 -2.44 -2.49
N VAL A 29 7.04 -1.77 -2.96
CA VAL A 29 5.93 -2.42 -3.68
C VAL A 29 6.39 -3.04 -5.01
N PHE A 30 7.39 -2.41 -5.64
CA PHE A 30 8.06 -2.92 -6.84
C PHE A 30 9.52 -2.48 -6.83
N ASP A 31 10.38 -3.25 -7.49
CA ASP A 31 11.80 -2.94 -7.58
C ASP A 31 12.06 -1.83 -8.62
N PRO A 32 12.44 -0.60 -8.22
CA PRO A 32 12.62 0.52 -9.12
C PRO A 32 13.83 0.35 -10.06
N GLU A 33 14.72 -0.61 -9.79
CA GLU A 33 15.81 -0.95 -10.71
C GLU A 33 15.34 -1.89 -11.85
N LYS A 34 14.23 -2.61 -11.64
CA LYS A 34 13.66 -3.54 -12.62
C LYS A 34 12.52 -2.94 -13.43
N ILE A 35 11.71 -2.07 -12.82
CA ILE A 35 10.53 -1.48 -13.45
C ILE A 35 10.51 0.03 -13.16
N ASP A 36 10.63 0.83 -14.22
CA ASP A 36 10.52 2.28 -14.15
C ASP A 36 9.08 2.72 -14.45
N HIS A 37 8.42 3.27 -13.43
CA HIS A 37 7.06 3.84 -13.50
C HIS A 37 7.08 5.38 -13.63
N GLY A 38 8.25 5.98 -13.87
CA GLY A 38 8.43 7.42 -13.90
C GLY A 38 8.21 8.05 -12.52
N HIS A 39 7.46 9.15 -12.47
CA HIS A 39 7.12 9.81 -11.20
C HIS A 39 5.94 9.13 -10.55
N VAL A 40 6.15 8.51 -9.40
CA VAL A 40 5.12 7.88 -8.58
C VAL A 40 4.84 8.69 -7.32
N HIS A 41 3.58 9.04 -7.05
CA HIS A 41 3.25 9.85 -5.87
C HIS A 41 1.77 9.68 -5.46
N ALA A 42 1.42 10.25 -4.30
CA ALA A 42 0.08 10.23 -3.67
C ALA A 42 -0.51 8.82 -3.54
N SER A 43 0.26 7.93 -2.91
CA SER A 43 -0.19 6.56 -2.67
C SER A 43 -1.31 6.48 -1.64
N CYS A 44 -2.16 5.48 -1.80
CA CYS A 44 -3.20 5.07 -0.85
C CYS A 44 -3.10 3.57 -0.63
N ILE A 45 -3.41 3.10 0.58
CA ILE A 45 -3.46 1.68 0.91
C ILE A 45 -4.72 1.37 1.72
N VAL A 46 -5.36 0.23 1.44
CA VAL A 46 -6.52 -0.27 2.19
C VAL A 46 -6.35 -1.76 2.50
N GLU A 47 -6.90 -2.20 3.63
CA GLU A 47 -7.10 -3.61 3.93
C GLU A 47 -8.46 -4.05 3.36
N CYS A 48 -8.45 -5.11 2.56
CA CYS A 48 -9.64 -5.71 1.95
C CYS A 48 -10.33 -6.67 2.94
N PRO A 49 -11.61 -7.03 2.75
CA PRO A 49 -12.33 -7.92 3.69
C PRO A 49 -11.75 -9.33 3.84
N ASN A 50 -10.97 -9.79 2.84
CA ASN A 50 -10.24 -11.05 2.88
C ASN A 50 -8.88 -10.95 3.62
N GLY A 51 -8.50 -9.75 4.07
CA GLY A 51 -7.23 -9.44 4.73
C GLY A 51 -6.07 -9.16 3.77
N ASP A 52 -6.31 -9.07 2.46
CA ASP A 52 -5.29 -8.59 1.52
C ASP A 52 -5.07 -7.09 1.73
N LEU A 53 -3.84 -6.59 1.53
CA LEU A 53 -3.61 -5.16 1.34
C LEU A 53 -3.68 -4.83 -0.15
N ARG A 54 -4.37 -3.74 -0.49
CA ARG A 54 -4.38 -3.18 -1.83
C ARG A 54 -3.84 -1.76 -1.76
N THR A 55 -2.86 -1.47 -2.60
CA THR A 55 -2.26 -0.14 -2.70
C THR A 55 -2.42 0.40 -4.11
N CYS A 56 -2.56 1.72 -4.23
CA CYS A 56 -2.57 2.41 -5.51
C CYS A 56 -1.80 3.73 -5.40
N TRP A 57 -1.34 4.25 -6.53
CA TRP A 57 -0.60 5.50 -6.65
C TRP A 57 -0.86 6.07 -8.04
N TYR A 58 -0.60 7.36 -8.25
CA TYR A 58 -0.52 7.86 -9.62
C TYR A 58 0.91 7.71 -10.13
N GLU A 59 1.05 7.43 -11.41
CA GLU A 59 2.32 7.23 -12.12
C GLU A 59 2.25 7.80 -13.54
N ASN A 60 3.41 8.00 -14.17
CA ASN A 60 3.40 8.36 -15.59
C ASN A 60 2.83 7.21 -16.43
N GLY A 61 1.92 7.54 -17.33
CA GLY A 61 1.37 6.60 -18.28
C GLY A 61 2.32 6.35 -19.46
N THR A 62 1.76 5.83 -20.55
CA THR A 62 2.53 5.58 -21.76
C THR A 62 2.59 6.85 -22.60
N LEU A 63 3.80 7.28 -22.99
CA LEU A 63 3.98 8.39 -23.91
C LEU A 63 3.20 8.17 -25.21
N MET A 64 2.23 9.04 -25.51
CA MET A 64 1.51 9.08 -26.78
C MET A 64 2.00 10.25 -27.66
N PRO A 65 1.63 10.29 -28.95
CA PRO A 65 1.95 11.44 -29.79
C PRO A 65 1.19 12.72 -29.36
N GLU A 66 1.82 13.86 -29.66
CA GLU A 66 1.19 15.18 -29.63
C GLU A 66 -0.14 15.20 -30.41
N PRO A 67 -1.15 15.99 -29.98
CA PRO A 67 -1.13 16.96 -28.86
C PRO A 67 -1.51 16.34 -27.50
N TYR A 68 -1.69 15.02 -27.43
CA TYR A 68 -2.35 14.40 -26.30
C TYR A 68 -1.41 14.20 -25.10
N TYR A 69 -0.11 13.99 -25.34
CA TYR A 69 0.87 13.61 -24.33
C TYR A 69 2.18 14.37 -24.57
N SER A 70 2.81 14.86 -23.51
CA SER A 70 4.00 15.72 -23.57
C SER A 70 5.13 15.21 -22.67
N ASP A 71 6.34 15.72 -22.86
CA ASP A 71 7.50 15.42 -22.00
C ASP A 71 7.39 15.97 -20.56
N ARG A 72 6.30 16.68 -20.24
CA ARG A 72 6.08 17.33 -18.93
C ARG A 72 5.62 16.39 -17.82
N LYS A 73 5.52 15.08 -18.08
CA LYS A 73 5.30 14.02 -17.08
C LYS A 73 4.06 14.28 -16.21
N ASP A 74 4.24 14.33 -14.89
CA ASP A 74 3.23 14.58 -13.84
C ASP A 74 2.56 15.96 -13.95
N LYS A 75 3.02 16.82 -14.88
CA LYS A 75 2.40 18.11 -15.24
C LYS A 75 1.63 18.08 -16.57
N SER A 76 1.43 16.90 -17.14
CA SER A 76 0.66 16.70 -18.38
C SER A 76 -0.37 15.59 -18.24
N ASP A 77 -1.23 15.45 -19.25
CA ASP A 77 -2.36 14.50 -19.30
C ASP A 77 -1.95 13.01 -19.37
N ASP A 78 -0.67 12.70 -19.13
CA ASP A 78 -0.06 11.36 -19.15
C ASP A 78 0.14 10.82 -17.73
N VAL A 79 -0.94 10.80 -16.95
CA VAL A 79 -0.93 10.21 -15.60
C VAL A 79 -2.04 9.18 -15.51
N ARG A 80 -1.68 7.99 -15.01
CA ARG A 80 -2.60 6.88 -14.77
C ARG A 80 -2.49 6.41 -13.31
N ILE A 81 -3.42 5.57 -12.88
CA ILE A 81 -3.38 4.93 -11.57
C ILE A 81 -2.75 3.54 -11.69
N GLY A 82 -1.57 3.38 -11.09
CA GLY A 82 -0.95 2.08 -10.83
C GLY A 82 -1.48 1.48 -9.53
N GLY A 83 -1.42 0.16 -9.43
CA GLY A 83 -1.79 -0.55 -8.21
C GLY A 83 -1.08 -1.87 -8.04
N SER A 84 -1.04 -2.36 -6.80
CA SER A 84 -0.54 -3.69 -6.47
C SER A 84 -1.32 -4.25 -5.28
N ARG A 85 -1.16 -5.55 -5.05
CA ARG A 85 -1.78 -6.29 -3.96
C ARG A 85 -0.69 -7.03 -3.18
N LEU A 86 -0.81 -6.99 -1.86
CA LEU A 86 -0.13 -7.91 -0.96
C LEU A 86 -1.20 -8.88 -0.44
N ALA A 87 -1.12 -10.14 -0.88
CA ALA A 87 -2.05 -11.15 -0.40
C ALA A 87 -1.84 -11.41 1.10
N LYS A 88 -2.91 -11.73 1.84
CA LYS A 88 -2.81 -12.03 3.27
C LYS A 88 -1.77 -13.13 3.54
N GLY A 89 -0.73 -12.80 4.29
CA GLY A 89 0.36 -13.72 4.66
C GLY A 89 1.39 -13.97 3.58
N ALA A 90 1.38 -13.19 2.48
CA ALA A 90 2.48 -13.17 1.52
C ALA A 90 3.64 -12.31 2.02
N ASP A 91 4.85 -12.66 1.59
CA ASP A 91 6.08 -11.94 1.94
C ASP A 91 6.48 -10.90 0.89
N SER A 92 5.69 -10.73 -0.18
CA SER A 92 5.99 -9.77 -1.24
C SER A 92 4.74 -9.32 -2.00
N TRP A 93 4.76 -8.09 -2.48
CA TRP A 93 3.76 -7.52 -3.38
C TRP A 93 3.69 -8.24 -4.73
N GLU A 94 2.49 -8.31 -5.30
CA GLU A 94 2.29 -8.74 -6.68
C GLU A 94 2.87 -7.70 -7.67
N ALA A 95 3.09 -8.14 -8.92
CA ALA A 95 3.51 -7.23 -9.98
C ALA A 95 2.49 -6.07 -10.11
N PRO A 96 2.96 -4.81 -10.25
CA PRO A 96 2.07 -3.68 -10.49
C PRO A 96 1.17 -3.88 -11.71
N PHE A 97 -0.05 -3.35 -11.64
CA PHE A 97 -1.03 -3.35 -12.73
C PHE A 97 -1.68 -1.96 -12.87
N VAL A 98 -2.24 -1.69 -14.05
CA VAL A 98 -3.02 -0.47 -14.30
C VAL A 98 -4.40 -0.63 -13.66
N MET A 99 -4.72 0.25 -12.71
CA MET A 99 -6.02 0.28 -12.03
C MET A 99 -7.01 1.22 -12.73
N ALA A 100 -6.53 2.36 -13.24
CA ALA A 100 -7.31 3.29 -14.06
C ALA A 100 -6.37 4.05 -15.02
N ASP A 101 -6.86 4.33 -16.23
CA ASP A 101 -6.14 5.08 -17.27
C ASP A 101 -7.19 5.69 -18.22
N THR A 102 -7.58 6.93 -17.93
CA THR A 102 -8.61 7.67 -18.66
C THR A 102 -7.97 8.41 -19.83
N PHE A 103 -8.34 8.04 -21.06
CA PHE A 103 -7.79 8.67 -22.26
C PHE A 103 -7.92 10.19 -22.23
N ALA A 104 -6.78 10.88 -22.47
CA ALA A 104 -6.68 12.33 -22.50
C ALA A 104 -7.13 13.03 -21.20
N CYS A 105 -7.03 12.33 -20.07
CA CYS A 105 -7.30 12.87 -18.74
C CYS A 105 -6.19 12.45 -17.79
N SER A 106 -5.70 13.39 -16.99
CA SER A 106 -4.71 13.12 -15.96
C SER A 106 -5.38 12.50 -14.73
N ASP A 107 -5.27 11.18 -14.57
CA ASP A 107 -5.79 10.48 -13.39
C ASP A 107 -4.84 10.66 -12.19
N ASN A 108 -5.10 11.69 -11.38
CA ASN A 108 -4.29 12.03 -10.21
C ASN A 108 -4.99 11.71 -8.89
N ASN A 109 -4.18 11.69 -7.81
CA ASN A 109 -4.64 11.68 -6.42
C ASN A 109 -5.73 10.65 -6.13
N PRO A 110 -5.44 9.35 -6.29
CA PRO A 110 -6.42 8.32 -6.01
C PRO A 110 -6.84 8.36 -4.53
N CYS A 111 -8.02 7.82 -4.25
CA CYS A 111 -8.49 7.54 -2.90
C CYS A 111 -9.24 6.21 -2.95
N MET A 112 -8.98 5.34 -1.96
CA MET A 112 -9.64 4.04 -1.86
C MET A 112 -10.47 3.96 -0.58
N SER A 113 -11.65 3.37 -0.70
CA SER A 113 -12.49 2.98 0.42
C SER A 113 -13.03 1.59 0.16
N VAL A 114 -13.17 0.81 1.22
CA VAL A 114 -13.77 -0.52 1.18
C VAL A 114 -15.14 -0.42 1.82
N ASP A 115 -16.19 -0.71 1.05
CA ASP A 115 -17.54 -0.86 1.59
C ASP A 115 -17.67 -2.20 2.32
N LYS A 116 -18.44 -2.22 3.40
CA LYS A 116 -18.56 -3.35 4.32
C LYS A 116 -19.68 -4.31 3.94
#